data_AF-A0A0K2RRV8-F1
#
_entry.id   AF-A0A0K2RRV8-F1
#
_cell.length_a   1.000
_cell.length_b   1.000
_cell.length_c   1.000
_cell.angle_alpha   90.00
_cell.angle_beta   90.00
_cell.angle_gamma   90.00
#
_symmetry.space_group_name_H-M   'P 1'
#
loop_
_entity.id
_entity.type
_entity.pdbx_description
1 polymer ?
#
loop_
_entity_poly.entity_id
_entity_poly.type
_entity_poly.pdbx_seq_one_letter_code
_entity_poly.pdbx_strand_id
1 'polypeptide(L)'
;MAAIEKRLEKLPNNVQRDGLNMSVVQALEDDYDDAVSALLPGRRAGAELTRVRWMIEELRVSLFAVELGTAYSVSEKRIRAVLNQALAPA
;
A
#
# COMPACT_ATOMS: atom_id res chain seq x y z
N MET A 1 -28.46 11.83 -22.87
CA MET A 1 -27.42 12.20 -21.88
C MET A 1 -27.19 11.08 -20.85
N ALA A 2 -27.08 9.81 -21.27
CA ALA A 2 -27.08 8.65 -20.35
C ALA A 2 -25.73 8.35 -19.67
N ALA A 3 -24.62 8.92 -20.16
CA ALA A 3 -23.28 8.67 -19.63
C ALA A 3 -23.02 9.39 -18.29
N ILE A 4 -23.61 10.57 -18.08
CA ILE A 4 -23.46 11.35 -16.83
C ILE A 4 -24.27 10.71 -15.70
N GLU A 5 -25.49 10.25 -15.98
CA GLU A 5 -26.35 9.54 -15.01
C GLU A 5 -25.71 8.23 -14.53
N LYS A 6 -25.18 7.41 -15.46
CA LYS A 6 -24.41 6.20 -15.10
C LYS A 6 -23.15 6.49 -14.28
N ARG A 7 -22.50 7.64 -14.49
CA ARG A 7 -21.36 8.09 -13.68
C ARG A 7 -21.82 8.49 -12.28
N LEU A 8 -22.97 9.16 -12.16
CA LEU A 8 -23.58 9.56 -10.90
C LEU A 8 -24.00 8.35 -10.05
N GLU A 9 -24.52 7.30 -10.67
CA GLU A 9 -24.91 6.05 -9.99
C GLU A 9 -23.71 5.24 -9.45
N LYS A 10 -22.54 5.32 -10.11
CA LYS A 10 -21.32 4.59 -9.70
C LYS A 10 -20.44 5.34 -8.71
N LEU A 11 -20.64 6.64 -8.55
CA LEU A 11 -19.86 7.51 -7.64
C LEU A 11 -19.88 7.05 -6.17
N PRO A 12 -21.02 6.65 -5.56
CA PRO A 12 -21.05 6.27 -4.16
C PRO A 12 -20.18 5.05 -3.84
N ASN A 13 -20.23 4.04 -4.71
CA ASN A 13 -19.49 2.78 -4.52
C ASN A 13 -17.99 2.96 -4.74
N ASN A 14 -17.59 3.86 -5.65
CA ASN A 14 -16.18 4.10 -5.91
C ASN A 14 -15.54 4.89 -4.75
N VAL A 15 -16.24 5.89 -4.21
CA VAL A 15 -15.73 6.70 -3.08
C VAL A 15 -15.58 5.87 -1.80
N GLN A 16 -16.56 5.02 -1.46
CA GLN A 16 -16.45 4.15 -0.29
C GLN A 16 -15.30 3.14 -0.43
N ARG A 17 -15.20 2.49 -1.58
CA ARG A 17 -14.13 1.53 -1.87
C ARG A 17 -12.75 2.21 -1.87
N ASP A 18 -12.62 3.37 -2.51
CA ASP A 18 -11.37 4.12 -2.53
C ASP A 18 -10.99 4.59 -1.13
N GLY A 19 -11.97 4.99 -0.30
CA GLY A 19 -11.76 5.28 1.12
C GLY A 19 -11.20 4.07 1.88
N LEU A 20 -11.79 2.88 1.72
CA LEU A 20 -11.28 1.66 2.34
C LEU A 20 -9.86 1.30 1.85
N ASN A 21 -9.62 1.42 0.55
CA ASN A 21 -8.30 1.19 -0.05
C ASN A 21 -7.25 2.17 0.50
N MET A 22 -7.63 3.44 0.67
CA MET A 22 -6.76 4.47 1.26
C MET A 22 -6.45 4.15 2.71
N SER A 23 -7.44 3.73 3.51
CA SER A 23 -7.20 3.31 4.90
C SER A 23 -6.21 2.15 4.98
N VAL A 24 -6.27 1.19 4.05
CA VAL A 24 -5.31 0.07 3.98
C VAL A 24 -3.90 0.58 3.68
N VAL A 25 -3.76 1.47 2.70
CA VAL A 25 -2.44 2.03 2.34
C VAL A 25 -1.87 2.85 3.50
N GLN A 26 -2.67 3.72 4.11
CA GLN A 26 -2.23 4.54 5.26
C GLN A 26 -1.76 3.68 6.43
N ALA A 27 -2.51 2.63 6.78
CA ALA A 27 -2.10 1.73 7.86
C ALA A 27 -0.75 1.04 7.58
N LEU A 28 -0.44 0.73 6.31
CA LEU A 28 0.85 0.15 5.94
C LEU A 28 1.98 1.19 5.90
N GLU A 29 1.68 2.43 5.52
CA GLU A 29 2.62 3.55 5.58
C GLU A 29 2.99 3.87 7.04
N ASP A 30 2.00 3.90 7.94
CA ASP A 30 2.22 4.09 9.38
C ASP A 30 3.11 2.98 9.96
N ASP A 31 2.78 1.70 9.69
CA ASP A 31 3.60 0.56 10.14
C ASP A 31 5.04 0.65 9.61
N TYR A 32 5.23 1.12 8.37
CA TYR A 32 6.53 1.30 7.75
C TYR A 32 7.33 2.44 8.40
N ASP A 33 6.68 3.58 8.65
CA ASP A 33 7.30 4.75 9.27
C ASP A 33 7.71 4.47 10.72
N ASP A 34 6.89 3.72 11.47
CA ASP A 34 7.24 3.21 12.80
C ASP A 34 8.48 2.30 12.75
N ALA A 35 8.52 1.39 11.78
CA ALA A 35 9.65 0.49 11.58
C ALA A 35 10.96 1.23 11.22
N VAL A 36 10.87 2.26 10.37
CA VAL A 36 12.02 3.10 10.02
C VAL A 36 12.45 3.95 11.20
N SER A 37 11.51 4.47 11.99
CA SER A 37 11.78 5.30 13.17
C SER A 37 12.42 4.49 14.31
N ALA A 38 12.14 3.18 14.38
CA ALA A 38 12.77 2.27 15.34
C ALA A 38 14.24 1.96 15.02
N LEU A 39 14.75 2.35 13.84
CA LEU A 39 16.16 2.17 13.50
C LEU A 39 17.07 3.06 14.36
N LEU A 40 18.23 2.52 14.76
CA LEU A 40 19.23 3.30 15.49
C LEU A 40 19.63 4.55 14.69
N PRO A 41 19.88 5.71 15.35
CA PRO A 41 20.31 6.92 14.68
C PRO A 41 21.51 6.67 13.76
N GLY A 42 21.38 7.01 12.47
CA GLY A 42 22.42 6.80 11.46
C GLY A 42 22.37 5.46 10.71
N ARG A 43 21.50 4.51 11.11
CA ARG A 43 21.17 3.34 10.28
C ARG A 43 20.23 3.77 9.17
N ARG A 44 20.58 3.44 7.93
CA ARG A 44 19.63 3.48 6.81
C ARG A 44 18.73 2.25 6.83
N ALA A 45 17.54 2.39 6.25
CA ALA A 45 16.66 1.26 5.97
C ALA A 45 17.42 0.17 5.22
N GLY A 46 17.39 -1.06 5.74
CA GLY A 46 17.99 -2.22 5.09
C GLY A 46 17.28 -2.55 3.77
N ALA A 47 17.83 -3.54 3.05
CA ALA A 47 17.26 -4.01 1.78
C ALA A 47 15.80 -4.45 1.93
N GLU A 48 15.45 -5.12 3.04
CA GLU A 48 14.08 -5.57 3.30
C GLU A 48 13.10 -4.42 3.55
N LEU A 49 13.46 -3.40 4.35
CA LEU A 49 12.60 -2.21 4.52
C LEU A 49 12.47 -1.43 3.21
N THR A 50 13.53 -1.34 2.41
CA THR A 50 13.45 -0.74 1.08
C THR A 50 12.49 -1.51 0.18
N ARG A 51 12.49 -2.84 0.27
CA ARG A 51 11.57 -3.71 -0.46
C ARG A 51 10.12 -3.49 0.00
N VAL A 52 9.86 -3.39 1.30
CA VAL A 52 8.53 -3.10 1.85
C VAL A 52 7.98 -1.81 1.25
N ARG A 53 8.78 -0.74 1.21
CA ARG A 53 8.37 0.53 0.59
C ARG A 53 7.92 0.35 -0.86
N TRP A 54 8.69 -0.38 -1.67
CA TRP A 54 8.30 -0.67 -3.06
C TRP A 54 7.04 -1.52 -3.16
N MET A 55 6.82 -2.45 -2.23
CA MET A 55 5.59 -3.25 -2.21
C MET A 55 4.36 -2.41 -1.87
N ILE A 56 4.48 -1.38 -1.02
CA ILE A 56 3.39 -0.43 -0.75
C ILE A 56 3.03 0.34 -2.02
N GLU A 57 4.02 0.84 -2.76
CA GLU A 57 3.78 1.51 -4.05
C GLU A 57 3.11 0.57 -5.06
N GLU A 58 3.57 -0.68 -5.14
CA GLU A 58 2.94 -1.69 -6.01
C GLU A 58 1.48 -1.94 -5.62
N LEU A 59 1.17 -1.95 -4.31
CA LEU A 59 -0.20 -2.10 -3.83
C LEU A 59 -1.06 -0.89 -4.24
N ARG A 60 -0.52 0.34 -4.19
CA ARG A 60 -1.24 1.53 -4.68
C ARG A 60 -1.59 1.41 -6.14
N VAL A 61 -0.66 0.93 -6.98
CA VAL A 61 -0.94 0.68 -8.40
C VAL A 61 -2.04 -0.38 -8.54
N SER A 62 -1.97 -1.47 -7.78
CA SER A 62 -3.01 -2.52 -7.77
C SER A 62 -4.39 -2.02 -7.36
N LEU A 63 -4.48 -1.03 -6.46
CA LEU A 63 -5.75 -0.57 -5.90
C LEU A 63 -6.37 0.58 -6.71
N PHE A 64 -5.54 1.49 -7.23
CA PHE A 64 -5.99 2.75 -7.82
C PHE A 64 -5.70 2.87 -9.32
N ALA A 65 -4.75 2.10 -9.85
CA ALA A 65 -4.29 2.22 -11.23
C ALA A 65 -4.20 0.85 -11.93
N VAL A 66 -5.27 0.05 -11.81
CA VAL A 66 -5.35 -1.34 -12.32
C VAL A 66 -4.97 -1.45 -13.81
N GLU A 67 -5.27 -0.43 -14.62
CA GLU A 67 -4.96 -0.39 -16.06
C GLU A 67 -3.45 -0.39 -16.36
N LEU A 68 -2.61 0.07 -15.42
CA LEU A 68 -1.15 0.04 -15.57
C LEU A 68 -0.57 -1.37 -15.37
N GLY A 69 -1.33 -2.27 -14.74
CA GLY A 69 -0.84 -3.57 -14.31
C GLY A 69 0.18 -3.47 -13.16
N THR A 70 0.49 -4.61 -12.54
CA THR A 70 1.53 -4.70 -11.51
C THR A 70 2.71 -5.52 -11.99
N ALA A 71 3.92 -5.18 -11.54
CA ALA A 71 5.14 -5.93 -11.83
C ALA A 71 5.12 -7.33 -11.19
N TYR A 72 4.41 -7.47 -10.07
CA TYR A 72 4.18 -8.74 -9.39
C TYR A 72 2.87 -8.70 -8.60
N SER A 73 2.39 -9.86 -8.16
CA SER A 73 1.25 -9.91 -7.25
C SER A 73 1.64 -9.32 -5.89
N VAL A 74 0.82 -8.44 -5.34
CA VAL A 74 1.01 -7.83 -4.03
C VAL A 74 -0.30 -7.78 -3.26
N SER A 75 -0.23 -7.83 -1.93
CA SER A 75 -1.38 -7.70 -1.04
C SER A 75 -0.93 -7.18 0.31
N GLU A 76 -1.85 -6.57 1.07
CA GLU A 76 -1.60 -6.10 2.43
C GLU A 76 -0.96 -7.19 3.30
N LYS A 77 -1.53 -8.40 3.29
CA LYS A 77 -1.00 -9.56 4.04
C LYS A 77 0.45 -9.88 3.69
N ARG A 78 0.82 -9.81 2.41
CA ARG A 78 2.18 -10.09 1.95
C ARG A 78 3.14 -8.98 2.40
N ILE A 79 2.71 -7.73 2.37
CA ILE A 79 3.51 -6.58 2.85
C ILE A 79 3.79 -6.73 4.34
N ARG A 80 2.75 -6.94 5.17
CA ARG A 80 2.92 -7.13 6.62
C ARG A 80 3.85 -8.30 6.96
N ALA A 81 3.79 -9.39 6.20
CA ALA A 81 4.69 -10.52 6.40
C ALA A 81 6.17 -10.16 6.14
N VAL A 82 6.46 -9.43 5.06
CA VAL A 82 7.82 -8.98 4.74
C VAL A 82 8.29 -7.92 5.74
N LEU A 83 7.42 -7.01 6.15
CA LEU A 83 7.72 -6.01 7.19
C LEU A 83 8.10 -6.68 8.52
N ASN A 84 7.32 -7.67 8.96
CA ASN A 84 7.63 -8.44 10.16
C ASN A 84 8.96 -9.19 10.06
N GLN A 85 9.29 -9.73 8.88
CA GLN A 85 10.60 -10.34 8.64
C GLN A 85 11.73 -9.32 8.69
N ALA A 86 11.52 -8.11 8.17
CA ALA A 86 12.51 -7.03 8.20
C ALA A 86 12.81 -6.54 9.63
N LEU A 87 11.83 -6.66 10.54
CA LEU A 87 11.92 -6.28 11.95
C LEU A 87 12.42 -7.41 12.86
N ALA A 88 12.42 -8.66 12.40
CA ALA A 88 12.88 -9.78 13.20
C ALA A 88 14.40 -9.67 13.48
N PRO A 89 14.86 -9.91 14.73
CA PRO A 89 16.28 -9.99 15.01
C PRO A 89 16.88 -11.16 14.23
N ALA A 90 17.95 -10.90 13.49
CA ALA A 90 18.73 -11.91 12.77
C ALA A 90 19.40 -12.91 13.73
#